data_AF-A0A6C0JTU6-F1
#
_entry.id   AF-A0A6C0JTU6-F1
#
_cell.length_a   1.000
_cell.length_b   1.000
_cell.length_c   1.000
_cell.angle_alpha   90.00
_cell.angle_beta   90.00
_cell.angle_gamma   90.00
#
_symmetry.space_group_name_H-M   'P 1'
#
loop_
_entity.id
_entity.type
_entity.pdbx_description
1 polymer ?
#
loop_
_entity_poly.entity_id
_entity_poly.type
_entity_poly.pdbx_seq_one_letter_code
_entity_poly.pdbx_strand_id
1 'polypeptide(L)'
;MPRQRLLDRIKDSLAKEGLKSRSNAAIDWLHRKVKEIKLNVTAREAFINAAGRSLGSIKNKYFIGQMWLYIYDPKTKETLPFYDTFPLVIPIEQYNDGFLGLNLHYISPRDRIVLLDKLSTILTDSRYDEKTRFRISYVYLKNFSKAFEATPCIKRYLWTHIRSKFLPISASEWDIAALLNIERFVKASSQQVWEDSRKKY
;
A
#
# COMPACT_ATOMS: atom_id res chain seq x y z
N MET A 1 27.87 -6.00 -2.51
CA MET A 1 26.86 -6.55 -3.43
C MET A 1 26.13 -5.39 -4.10
N PRO A 2 26.04 -5.32 -5.43
CA PRO A 2 25.27 -4.28 -6.11
C PRO A 2 23.79 -4.41 -5.75
N ARG A 3 23.14 -3.28 -5.47
CA ARG A 3 21.71 -3.22 -5.12
C ARG A 3 20.90 -3.61 -6.37
N GLN A 4 20.33 -4.82 -6.38
CA GLN A 4 19.46 -5.26 -7.47
C GLN A 4 18.23 -4.34 -7.55
N ARG A 5 17.97 -3.75 -8.72
CA ARG A 5 16.86 -2.82 -8.93
C ARG A 5 15.53 -3.60 -8.87
N LEU A 6 14.46 -2.93 -8.44
CA LEU A 6 13.15 -3.58 -8.28
C LEU A 6 12.66 -4.21 -9.59
N LEU A 7 12.92 -3.52 -10.70
CA LEU A 7 12.60 -4.01 -12.04
C LEU A 7 13.32 -5.31 -12.40
N ASP A 8 14.56 -5.49 -11.92
CA ASP A 8 15.33 -6.72 -12.15
C ASP A 8 14.77 -7.86 -11.30
N ARG A 9 14.33 -7.59 -10.07
CA ARG A 9 13.62 -8.56 -9.24
C ARG A 9 12.30 -8.99 -9.86
N ILE A 10 11.55 -8.03 -10.41
CA ILE A 10 10.30 -8.30 -11.12
C ILE A 10 10.58 -9.22 -12.31
N LYS A 11 11.61 -8.93 -13.12
CA LYS A 11 12.01 -9.79 -14.23
C LYS A 11 12.42 -11.18 -13.76
N ASP A 12 13.20 -11.29 -12.69
CA ASP A 12 13.65 -12.58 -12.15
C ASP A 12 12.51 -13.41 -11.56
N SER A 13 11.60 -12.76 -10.83
CA SER A 13 10.40 -13.40 -10.28
C SER A 13 9.46 -13.85 -11.39
N LEU A 14 9.28 -13.03 -12.42
CA LEU A 14 8.47 -13.35 -13.61
C LEU A 14 9.13 -14.41 -14.50
N ALA A 15 10.46 -14.48 -14.55
CA ALA A 15 11.22 -15.45 -15.33
C ALA A 15 11.25 -16.82 -14.63
N LYS A 16 11.39 -16.86 -13.29
CA LYS A 16 11.34 -18.09 -12.50
C LYS A 16 10.00 -18.79 -12.58
N GLU A 17 8.90 -18.05 -12.67
CA GLU A 17 7.55 -18.64 -12.66
C GLU A 17 7.00 -19.04 -14.03
N GLY A 18 7.75 -18.80 -15.12
CA GLY A 18 7.33 -19.15 -16.48
C GLY A 18 6.12 -18.31 -16.93
N LEU A 19 6.26 -17.61 -18.06
CA LEU A 19 5.22 -16.75 -18.62
C LEU A 19 4.03 -17.55 -19.18
N LYS A 20 3.23 -18.19 -18.30
CA LYS A 20 1.84 -18.63 -18.53
C LYS A 20 0.96 -18.57 -17.25
N SER A 21 1.49 -18.23 -16.08
CA SER A 21 0.78 -18.34 -14.77
C SER A 21 0.56 -17.00 -14.02
N ARG A 22 0.58 -15.85 -14.72
CA ARG A 22 0.35 -14.54 -14.07
C ARG A 22 -1.02 -14.42 -13.39
N SER A 23 -2.00 -15.27 -13.73
CA SER A 23 -3.30 -15.29 -13.09
C SER A 23 -3.30 -16.11 -11.81
N ASN A 24 -2.89 -17.39 -11.83
CA ASN A 24 -3.27 -18.32 -10.76
C ASN A 24 -2.50 -18.07 -9.47
N ALA A 25 -1.18 -17.88 -9.50
CA ALA A 25 -0.41 -17.65 -8.26
C ALA A 25 -0.72 -16.30 -7.61
N ALA A 26 -0.95 -15.25 -8.40
CA ALA A 26 -1.32 -13.93 -7.90
C ALA A 26 -2.77 -13.91 -7.38
N ILE A 27 -3.68 -14.63 -8.03
CA ILE A 27 -5.04 -14.90 -7.55
C ILE A 27 -4.98 -15.70 -6.25
N ASP A 28 -4.21 -16.78 -6.17
CA ASP A 28 -4.08 -17.60 -4.97
C ASP A 28 -3.47 -16.82 -3.81
N TRP A 29 -2.46 -15.98 -4.07
CA TRP A 29 -1.95 -15.01 -3.12
C TRP A 29 -3.07 -14.09 -2.62
N LEU A 30 -3.85 -13.50 -3.52
CA LEU A 30 -4.94 -12.59 -3.17
C LEU A 30 -6.03 -13.30 -2.36
N HIS A 31 -6.44 -14.51 -2.77
CA HIS A 31 -7.43 -15.32 -2.08
C HIS A 31 -6.99 -15.66 -0.66
N ARG A 32 -5.71 -16.02 -0.45
CA ARG A 32 -5.14 -16.27 0.89
C ARG A 32 -5.19 -15.01 1.75
N LYS A 33 -4.76 -13.86 1.22
CA LYS A 33 -4.75 -12.57 1.93
C LYS A 33 -6.18 -12.06 2.23
N VAL A 34 -7.12 -12.20 1.31
CA VAL A 34 -8.54 -11.85 1.52
C VAL A 34 -9.18 -12.75 2.57
N LYS A 35 -8.86 -14.04 2.59
CA LYS A 35 -9.31 -14.96 3.65
C LYS A 35 -8.79 -14.52 5.02
N GLU A 36 -7.52 -14.13 5.11
CA GLU A 36 -6.93 -13.57 6.33
C GLU A 36 -7.67 -12.31 6.80
N ILE A 37 -8.04 -11.41 5.88
CA ILE A 37 -8.86 -10.22 6.20
C ILE A 37 -10.25 -10.62 6.70
N LYS A 38 -10.96 -11.49 5.99
CA LYS A 38 -12.33 -11.90 6.37
C LYS A 38 -12.39 -12.55 7.74
N LEU A 39 -11.44 -13.44 8.05
CA LEU A 39 -11.31 -14.07 9.37
C LEU A 39 -11.05 -13.02 10.47
N ASN A 40 -10.32 -11.96 10.16
CA ASN A 40 -10.07 -10.85 11.08
C ASN A 40 -11.26 -9.88 11.21
N VAL A 41 -12.11 -9.77 10.19
CA VAL A 41 -13.31 -8.91 10.19
C VAL A 41 -14.48 -9.59 10.90
N THR A 42 -14.69 -10.90 10.76
CA THR A 42 -15.74 -11.63 11.48
C THR A 42 -15.46 -11.72 12.98
N ALA A 43 -14.19 -11.64 13.40
CA ALA A 43 -13.81 -11.48 14.81
C ALA A 43 -14.18 -10.09 15.41
N ARG A 44 -14.84 -9.19 14.64
CA ARG A 44 -15.25 -7.83 15.07
C ARG A 44 -16.13 -7.81 16.30
N GLU A 45 -17.08 -8.73 16.41
CA GLU A 45 -18.09 -8.67 17.47
C GLU A 45 -17.46 -8.87 18.85
N ALA A 46 -16.37 -9.63 18.94
CA ALA A 46 -15.62 -9.82 20.19
C ALA A 46 -14.61 -8.69 20.49
N PHE A 47 -14.17 -7.92 19.49
CA PHE A 47 -12.99 -7.03 19.61
C PHE A 47 -13.29 -5.53 19.60
N ILE A 48 -14.48 -5.07 19.20
CA ILE A 48 -14.84 -3.64 19.24
C ILE A 48 -14.81 -3.07 20.67
N ASN A 49 -15.05 -3.90 21.69
CA ASN A 49 -14.87 -3.53 23.11
C ASN A 49 -13.39 -3.47 23.57
N ALA A 50 -12.45 -3.95 22.74
CA ALA A 50 -11.00 -3.91 22.99
C ALA A 50 -10.26 -2.88 22.11
N ALA A 51 -10.98 -2.10 21.29
CA ALA A 51 -10.42 -1.21 20.27
C ALA A 51 -9.54 -0.07 20.81
N GLY A 52 -9.65 0.28 22.10
CA GLY A 52 -8.71 1.20 22.76
C GLY A 52 -7.31 0.62 22.98
N ARG A 53 -7.13 -0.71 22.97
CA ARG A 53 -5.85 -1.37 23.32
C ARG A 53 -5.05 -1.84 22.09
N SER A 54 -5.70 -2.17 20.97
CA SER A 54 -5.02 -2.68 19.76
C SER A 54 -4.24 -1.61 19.00
N LEU A 55 -4.65 -0.33 19.06
CA LEU A 55 -3.91 0.80 18.47
C LEU A 55 -2.60 1.08 19.20
N GLY A 56 -2.49 0.71 20.48
CA GLY A 56 -1.27 0.86 21.28
C GLY A 56 -0.08 0.04 20.77
N SER A 57 -0.33 -1.08 20.08
CA SER A 57 0.73 -1.93 19.50
C SER A 57 1.19 -1.51 18.10
N ILE A 58 0.45 -0.62 17.42
CA ILE A 58 0.79 -0.06 16.10
C ILE A 58 1.78 1.12 16.24
N LYS A 59 2.28 1.40 17.46
CA LYS A 59 3.59 2.03 17.69
C LYS A 59 4.75 1.09 17.33
N ASN A 60 4.54 0.20 16.36
CA ASN A 60 5.56 -0.68 15.87
C ASN A 60 6.63 0.20 15.20
N LYS A 61 7.89 0.03 15.60
CA LYS A 61 9.08 0.72 15.05
C LYS A 61 9.15 0.61 13.51
N TYR A 62 8.42 -0.34 12.93
CA TYR A 62 8.42 -0.67 11.51
C TYR A 62 7.17 -0.20 10.73
N PHE A 63 6.19 0.46 11.35
CA PHE A 63 4.97 0.89 10.64
C PHE A 63 5.28 1.84 9.45
N ILE A 64 6.14 2.83 9.67
CA ILE A 64 6.61 3.75 8.62
C ILE A 64 7.49 3.00 7.63
N GLY A 65 7.23 3.20 6.34
CA GLY A 65 8.01 2.62 5.25
C GLY A 65 7.73 1.14 4.96
N GLN A 66 6.78 0.51 5.66
CA GLN A 66 6.23 -0.80 5.27
C GLN A 66 4.98 -0.64 4.41
N MET A 67 4.55 -1.70 3.74
CA MET A 67 3.37 -1.70 2.87
C MET A 67 2.22 -2.45 3.53
N TRP A 68 1.02 -1.86 3.47
CA TRP A 68 -0.15 -2.35 4.18
C TRP A 68 -1.41 -2.28 3.33
N LEU A 69 -2.29 -3.26 3.51
CA LEU A 69 -3.68 -3.24 3.08
C LEU A 69 -4.60 -3.16 4.31
N TYR A 70 -5.75 -2.50 4.18
CA TYR A 70 -6.77 -2.44 5.22
C TYR A 70 -8.10 -1.97 4.63
N ILE A 71 -9.21 -2.18 5.34
CA ILE A 71 -10.50 -1.60 4.97
C ILE A 71 -10.60 -0.21 5.59
N TYR A 72 -10.97 0.78 4.78
CA TYR A 72 -11.08 2.17 5.19
C TYR A 72 -12.43 2.77 4.81
N ASP A 73 -12.98 3.60 5.70
CA ASP A 73 -14.24 4.32 5.50
C ASP A 73 -14.00 5.82 5.71
N PRO A 74 -13.76 6.60 4.64
CA PRO A 74 -13.31 7.98 4.76
C PRO A 74 -14.28 8.89 5.52
N LYS A 75 -13.74 9.79 6.33
CA LYS A 75 -14.53 10.79 7.09
C LYS A 75 -15.40 11.68 6.21
N THR A 76 -14.89 12.08 5.05
CA THR A 76 -15.54 13.02 4.13
C THR A 76 -16.00 12.32 2.85
N LYS A 77 -16.40 11.05 2.94
CA LYS A 77 -16.76 10.22 1.78
C LYS A 77 -17.90 10.83 0.96
N GLU A 78 -18.76 11.62 1.59
CA GLU A 78 -19.91 12.31 0.97
C GLU A 78 -19.43 13.37 -0.03
N THR A 79 -18.37 14.11 0.30
CA THR A 79 -17.87 15.23 -0.51
C THR A 79 -16.68 14.87 -1.40
N LEU A 80 -15.98 13.76 -1.13
CA LEU A 80 -14.87 13.31 -1.97
C LEU A 80 -15.36 12.95 -3.38
N PRO A 81 -14.63 13.33 -4.45
CA PRO A 81 -14.99 12.96 -5.82
C PRO A 81 -14.91 11.45 -6.04
N PHE A 82 -13.89 10.82 -5.46
CA PHE A 82 -13.73 9.37 -5.37
C PHE A 82 -12.76 9.02 -4.24
N TYR A 83 -12.83 7.79 -3.76
CA TYR A 83 -11.97 7.30 -2.69
C TYR A 83 -11.80 5.79 -2.75
N ASP A 84 -10.68 5.31 -2.23
CA ASP A 84 -10.38 3.88 -2.13
C ASP A 84 -10.77 3.35 -0.74
N THR A 85 -11.59 2.29 -0.72
CA THR A 85 -12.01 1.61 0.51
C THR A 85 -11.09 0.45 0.90
N PHE A 86 -10.16 0.08 0.03
CA PHE A 86 -9.18 -0.98 0.29
C PHE A 86 -7.76 -0.55 -0.14
N PRO A 87 -7.20 0.48 0.52
CA PRO A 87 -5.97 1.12 0.07
C PRO A 87 -4.72 0.28 0.31
N LEU A 88 -3.80 0.30 -0.68
CA LEU A 88 -2.44 -0.25 -0.60
C LEU A 88 -1.47 0.88 -0.27
N VAL A 89 -1.07 0.98 0.99
CA VAL A 89 -0.43 2.17 1.53
C VAL A 89 0.95 1.90 2.09
N ILE A 90 1.88 2.80 1.78
CA ILE A 90 3.16 2.94 2.49
C ILE A 90 3.05 4.15 3.42
N PRO A 91 2.94 3.98 4.76
CA PRO A 91 2.93 5.09 5.70
C PRO A 91 4.25 5.86 5.68
N ILE A 92 4.17 7.19 5.70
CA ILE A 92 5.33 8.09 5.58
C ILE A 92 5.45 9.07 6.76
N GLU A 93 4.37 9.30 7.50
CA GLU A 93 4.36 10.16 8.68
C GLU A 93 3.20 9.78 9.61
N GLN A 94 3.44 9.68 10.92
CA GLN A 94 2.40 9.38 11.91
C GLN A 94 1.95 10.63 12.65
N TYR A 95 0.68 10.64 13.05
CA TYR A 95 0.05 11.65 13.90
C TYR A 95 -0.74 10.94 15.01
N ASN A 96 -1.19 11.71 16.01
CA ASN A 96 -1.93 11.15 17.14
C ASN A 96 -3.26 10.50 16.72
N ASP A 97 -3.93 11.05 15.72
CA ASP A 97 -5.25 10.64 15.22
C ASP A 97 -5.18 9.87 13.90
N GLY A 98 -3.99 9.68 13.31
CA GLY A 98 -3.82 8.88 12.11
C GLY A 98 -2.41 8.94 11.52
N PHE A 99 -2.30 8.85 10.20
CA PHE A 99 -1.02 8.93 9.49
C PHE A 99 -1.19 9.48 8.08
N LEU A 100 -0.11 10.03 7.52
CA LEU A 100 0.04 10.29 6.11
C LEU A 100 0.60 9.03 5.45
N GLY A 101 0.04 8.65 4.31
CA GLY A 101 0.46 7.49 3.57
C GLY A 101 0.49 7.73 2.07
N LEU A 102 1.30 6.93 1.39
CA LEU A 102 1.40 6.86 -0.05
C LEU A 102 0.53 5.68 -0.54
N ASN A 103 -0.68 5.95 -0.98
CA ASN A 103 -1.59 4.95 -1.55
C ASN A 103 -1.29 4.73 -3.04
N LEU A 104 -0.73 3.57 -3.35
CA LEU A 104 -0.30 3.22 -4.70
C LEU A 104 -1.47 3.02 -5.67
N HIS A 105 -2.68 2.75 -5.19
CA HIS A 105 -3.83 2.49 -6.04
C HIS A 105 -4.26 3.68 -6.91
N TYR A 106 -3.90 4.91 -6.53
CA TYR A 106 -4.25 6.13 -7.26
C TYR A 106 -3.48 6.32 -8.57
N ILE A 107 -2.47 5.50 -8.84
CA ILE A 107 -1.75 5.47 -10.12
C ILE A 107 -1.87 4.10 -10.77
N SER A 108 -1.61 4.05 -12.07
CA SER A 108 -1.73 2.81 -12.86
C SER A 108 -0.71 1.76 -12.39
N PRO A 109 -0.95 0.46 -12.55
CA PRO A 109 0.01 -0.60 -12.17
C PRO A 109 1.41 -0.38 -12.72
N ARG A 110 1.53 0.14 -13.94
CA ARG A 110 2.82 0.50 -14.54
C ARG A 110 3.53 1.59 -13.73
N ASP A 111 2.83 2.66 -13.39
CA ASP A 111 3.40 3.79 -12.67
C ASP A 111 3.69 3.43 -11.20
N ARG A 112 2.94 2.50 -10.60
CA ARG A 112 3.24 1.93 -9.28
C ARG A 112 4.62 1.27 -9.27
N ILE A 113 4.95 0.50 -10.30
CA ILE A 113 6.26 -0.14 -10.42
C ILE A 113 7.37 0.89 -10.59
N VAL A 114 7.16 1.91 -11.42
CA VAL A 114 8.13 3.02 -11.59
C VAL A 114 8.38 3.71 -10.26
N LEU A 115 7.32 4.05 -9.52
CA LEU A 115 7.43 4.68 -8.20
C LEU A 115 8.17 3.78 -7.21
N LEU A 116 7.82 2.50 -7.13
CA LEU A 116 8.49 1.57 -6.23
C LEU A 116 9.97 1.35 -6.58
N ASP A 117 10.33 1.34 -7.87
CA ASP A 117 11.73 1.21 -8.31
C ASP A 117 12.56 2.40 -7.81
N LYS A 118 12.01 3.60 -7.91
CA LYS A 118 12.63 4.81 -7.39
C LYS A 118 12.72 4.81 -5.86
N LEU A 119 11.68 4.36 -5.16
CA LEU A 119 11.70 4.18 -3.71
C LEU A 119 12.66 3.06 -3.26
N SER A 120 12.97 2.08 -4.12
CA SER A 120 13.92 1.00 -3.78
C SER A 120 15.33 1.53 -3.47
N THR A 121 15.66 2.73 -3.95
CA THR A 121 16.94 3.41 -3.68
C THR A 121 17.11 3.83 -2.21
N ILE A 122 16.02 3.89 -1.45
CA ILE A 122 16.01 4.28 -0.04
C ILE A 122 15.65 3.13 0.91
N LEU A 123 15.79 1.88 0.47
CA LEU A 123 15.55 0.73 1.35
C LEU A 123 16.55 0.69 2.51
N THR A 124 16.09 0.13 3.64
CA THR A 124 16.96 -0.09 4.81
C THR A 124 18.06 -1.09 4.54
N ASP A 125 17.74 -2.12 3.76
CA ASP A 125 18.60 -3.24 3.37
C ASP A 125 18.06 -3.89 2.09
N SER A 126 18.79 -4.88 1.56
CA SER A 126 18.46 -5.58 0.31
C SER A 126 18.00 -7.03 0.53
N ARG A 127 17.59 -7.40 1.75
CA ARG A 127 17.19 -8.78 2.09
C ARG A 127 15.74 -9.06 1.73
N TYR A 128 14.91 -8.01 1.68
CA TYR A 128 13.47 -8.11 1.42
C TYR A 128 12.74 -9.03 2.41
N ASP A 129 13.12 -8.92 3.69
CA ASP A 129 12.51 -9.62 4.80
C ASP A 129 11.52 -8.70 5.57
N GLU A 130 10.97 -9.20 6.68
CA GLU A 130 10.02 -8.44 7.52
C GLU A 130 10.61 -7.14 8.12
N LYS A 131 11.94 -6.99 8.15
CA LYS A 131 12.63 -5.81 8.67
C LYS A 131 12.97 -4.81 7.57
N THR A 132 12.91 -5.22 6.30
CA THR A 132 13.12 -4.36 5.14
C THR A 132 11.99 -3.33 5.04
N ARG A 133 12.34 -2.04 5.02
CA ARG A 133 11.39 -0.92 4.87
C ARG A 133 12.00 0.20 4.04
N PHE A 134 11.15 1.08 3.51
CA PHE A 134 11.58 2.34 2.91
C PHE A 134 12.02 3.33 4.00
N ARG A 135 13.21 3.92 3.87
CA ARG A 135 13.65 5.06 4.71
C ARG A 135 12.99 6.35 4.22
N ILE A 136 11.67 6.44 4.37
CA ILE A 136 10.85 7.49 3.77
C ILE A 136 10.25 8.40 4.85
N SER A 137 10.09 9.68 4.51
CA SER A 137 9.36 10.67 5.29
C SER A 137 8.65 11.65 4.35
N TYR A 138 7.69 12.42 4.87
CA TYR A 138 7.07 13.47 4.06
C TYR A 138 8.09 14.52 3.58
N VAL A 139 9.06 14.90 4.41
CA VAL A 139 10.12 15.84 4.02
C VAL A 139 10.96 15.29 2.88
N TYR A 140 11.34 14.01 2.96
CA TYR A 140 12.05 13.34 1.87
C TYR A 140 11.20 13.35 0.59
N LEU A 141 9.93 12.96 0.70
CA LEU A 141 9.02 12.96 -0.45
C LEU A 141 8.81 14.36 -1.01
N LYS A 142 8.62 15.40 -0.21
CA LYS A 142 8.43 16.78 -0.67
C LYS A 142 9.62 17.30 -1.50
N ASN A 143 10.83 16.91 -1.11
CA ASN A 143 12.05 17.26 -1.83
C ASN A 143 12.24 16.40 -3.09
N PHE A 144 11.81 15.14 -3.03
CA PHE A 144 11.75 14.23 -4.17
C PHE A 144 10.60 14.60 -5.14
N SER A 145 9.54 15.25 -4.65
CA SER A 145 8.23 15.36 -5.32
C SER A 145 8.06 16.57 -6.22
N LYS A 146 9.02 17.49 -6.30
CA LYS A 146 8.96 18.59 -7.27
C LYS A 146 8.87 18.12 -8.73
N ALA A 147 8.99 16.80 -8.98
CA ALA A 147 8.91 16.16 -10.29
C ALA A 147 8.04 14.87 -10.37
N PHE A 148 7.11 14.58 -9.43
CA PHE A 148 6.61 13.19 -9.27
C PHE A 148 5.11 12.87 -9.26
N GLU A 149 4.83 11.74 -9.91
CA GLU A 149 3.70 10.79 -9.87
C GLU A 149 3.10 10.48 -8.48
N ALA A 150 3.80 10.79 -7.38
CA ALA A 150 3.39 10.44 -6.02
C ALA A 150 2.36 11.42 -5.42
N THR A 151 2.22 12.62 -5.98
CA THR A 151 1.25 13.63 -5.52
C THR A 151 -0.19 13.08 -5.39
N PRO A 152 -0.76 12.39 -6.40
CA PRO A 152 -2.09 11.79 -6.26
C PRO A 152 -2.16 10.68 -5.20
N CYS A 153 -1.03 10.02 -4.88
CA CYS A 153 -0.95 8.92 -3.93
C CYS A 153 -0.90 9.37 -2.47
N ILE A 154 -0.51 10.62 -2.18
CA ILE A 154 -0.45 11.11 -0.80
C ILE A 154 -1.88 11.30 -0.27
N LYS A 155 -2.22 10.56 0.81
CA LYS A 155 -3.52 10.59 1.48
C LYS A 155 -3.35 10.59 3.00
N ARG A 156 -4.28 11.26 3.68
CA ARG A 156 -4.41 11.24 5.14
C ARG A 156 -5.42 10.17 5.56
N TYR A 157 -5.00 9.31 6.47
CA TYR A 157 -5.84 8.27 7.06
C TYR A 157 -6.02 8.54 8.53
N LEU A 158 -7.25 8.37 9.04
CA LEU A 158 -7.57 8.50 10.46
C LEU A 158 -7.73 7.12 11.09
N TRP A 159 -7.15 6.91 12.28
CA TRP A 159 -7.20 5.63 12.97
C TRP A 159 -8.64 5.16 13.23
N THR A 160 -9.53 6.09 13.58
CA THR A 160 -10.95 5.85 13.87
C THR A 160 -11.78 5.47 12.65
N HIS A 161 -11.24 5.66 11.45
CA HIS A 161 -11.88 5.35 10.17
C HIS A 161 -11.37 4.05 9.53
N ILE A 162 -10.44 3.36 10.19
CA ILE A 162 -9.98 2.04 9.79
C ILE A 162 -10.99 1.00 10.29
N ARG A 163 -11.44 0.13 9.39
CA ARG A 163 -12.54 -0.82 9.63
C ARG A 163 -12.06 -2.27 9.72
N SER A 164 -10.77 -2.52 9.58
CA SER A 164 -10.15 -3.84 9.74
C SER A 164 -8.83 -3.75 10.51
N LYS A 165 -8.24 -4.90 10.85
CA LYS A 165 -6.81 -4.94 11.15
C LYS A 165 -6.01 -4.57 9.90
N PHE A 166 -4.79 -4.10 10.12
CA PHE A 166 -3.81 -3.93 9.05
C PHE A 166 -3.31 -5.29 8.57
N LEU A 167 -3.24 -5.46 7.26
CA LEU A 167 -2.63 -6.61 6.61
C LEU A 167 -1.23 -6.21 6.10
N PRO A 168 -0.14 -6.70 6.73
CA PRO A 168 1.21 -6.44 6.25
C PRO A 168 1.44 -7.15 4.92
N ILE A 169 2.14 -6.46 4.02
CA ILE A 169 2.69 -7.03 2.79
C ILE A 169 4.19 -7.20 3.01
N SER A 170 4.66 -8.44 2.90
CA SER A 170 6.09 -8.74 3.02
C SER A 170 6.88 -7.97 1.95
N ALA A 171 8.10 -7.56 2.26
CA ALA A 171 8.93 -6.83 1.30
C ALA A 171 9.25 -7.63 0.02
N SER A 172 9.21 -8.97 0.11
CA SER A 172 9.30 -9.89 -1.00
C SER A 172 8.06 -9.90 -1.92
N GLU A 173 6.92 -9.36 -1.47
CA GLU A 173 5.62 -9.39 -2.16
C GLU A 173 5.18 -8.01 -2.70
N TRP A 174 5.96 -6.95 -2.47
CA TRP A 174 5.57 -5.57 -2.83
C TRP A 174 5.33 -5.34 -4.32
N ASP A 175 6.06 -6.04 -5.19
CA ASP A 175 5.89 -5.98 -6.64
C ASP A 175 4.58 -6.61 -7.09
N ILE A 176 4.30 -7.83 -6.62
CA ILE A 176 3.05 -8.53 -6.93
C ILE A 176 1.87 -7.70 -6.41
N ALA A 177 1.95 -7.20 -5.18
CA ALA A 177 0.90 -6.35 -4.60
C ALA A 177 0.67 -5.08 -5.44
N ALA A 178 1.73 -4.45 -5.96
CA ALA A 178 1.61 -3.26 -6.79
C ALA A 178 1.02 -3.56 -8.18
N LEU A 179 1.28 -4.73 -8.75
CA LEU A 179 0.73 -5.13 -10.06
C LEU A 179 -0.75 -5.51 -10.02
N LEU A 180 -1.25 -5.92 -8.85
CA LEU A 180 -2.63 -6.34 -8.69
C LEU A 180 -3.61 -5.17 -8.74
N ASN A 181 -4.68 -5.34 -9.52
CA ASN A 181 -5.81 -4.39 -9.58
C ASN A 181 -6.84 -4.74 -8.50
N ILE A 182 -6.46 -4.52 -7.24
CA ILE A 182 -7.28 -4.85 -6.06
C ILE A 182 -7.89 -3.62 -5.42
N GLU A 183 -7.66 -2.44 -6.00
CA GLU A 183 -8.28 -1.20 -5.56
C GLU A 183 -9.81 -1.31 -5.49
N ARG A 184 -10.41 -0.64 -4.50
CA ARG A 184 -11.87 -0.58 -4.35
C ARG A 184 -12.32 0.87 -4.33
N PHE A 185 -12.19 1.50 -5.50
CA PHE A 185 -12.65 2.86 -5.71
C PHE A 185 -14.17 2.95 -5.68
N VAL A 186 -14.65 4.00 -5.02
CA VAL A 186 -16.07 4.40 -4.98
C VAL A 186 -16.20 5.73 -5.71
N LYS A 187 -17.33 5.94 -6.40
CA LYS A 187 -17.69 7.10 -7.24
C LYS A 187 -16.91 7.28 -8.56
N ALA A 188 -15.86 6.50 -8.81
CA ALA A 188 -15.14 6.48 -10.08
C ALA A 188 -14.59 5.08 -10.38
N SER A 189 -14.38 4.78 -11.66
CA SER A 189 -13.66 3.57 -12.07
C SER A 189 -12.15 3.74 -11.85
N SER A 190 -11.40 2.63 -11.72
CA SER A 190 -9.94 2.69 -11.58
C SER A 190 -9.29 3.46 -12.73
N GLN A 191 -9.76 3.25 -13.96
CA GLN A 191 -9.25 3.94 -15.14
C GLN A 191 -9.42 5.45 -15.03
N GLN A 192 -10.61 5.93 -14.63
CA GLN A 192 -10.87 7.35 -14.44
C GLN A 192 -9.97 7.95 -13.36
N VAL A 193 -9.79 7.24 -12.23
CA VAL A 193 -8.89 7.68 -11.16
C VAL A 193 -7.44 7.82 -11.65
N TRP A 194 -6.96 6.88 -12.45
CA TRP A 194 -5.60 6.92 -13.00
C TRP A 194 -5.42 8.05 -14.02
N GLU A 195 -6.41 8.26 -14.90
CA GLU A 195 -6.41 9.38 -15.84
C GLU A 195 -6.39 10.73 -15.13
N ASP A 196 -7.22 10.91 -14.12
CA ASP A 196 -7.26 12.15 -13.33
C ASP A 196 -6.01 12.35 -12.46
N SER A 197 -5.37 11.25 -12.05
CA SER A 197 -4.11 11.30 -11.31
C SER A 197 -2.94 11.69 -12.20
N ARG A 198 -2.89 11.19 -13.45
CA ARG A 198 -1.88 11.57 -14.45
C ARG A 198 -1.89 13.05 -14.80
N LYS A 199 -3.04 13.73 -14.75
CA LYS A 199 -3.14 15.18 -15.02
C LYS A 199 -2.47 16.06 -13.96
N LYS A 200 -2.03 15.47 -12.83
CA LYS A 200 -1.50 16.20 -11.67
C LYS A 200 0.04 16.21 -11.61
N TYR A 201 0.72 15.63 -12.59
CA TYR A 201 2.18 15.57 -12.68
C TYR A 201 2.65 15.47 -14.13
#